data_AF-A0A9D1CZN1-F1
#
_entry.id   AF-A0A9D1CZN1-F1
#
_cell.length_a   1.000
_cell.length_b   1.000
_cell.length_c   1.000
_cell.angle_alpha   90.00
_cell.angle_beta   90.00
_cell.angle_gamma   90.00
#
_symmetry.space_group_name_H-M   'P 1'
#
loop_
_entity.id
_entity.type
_entity.pdbx_description
1 polymer ?
#
loop_
_entity_poly.entity_id
_entity_poly.type
_entity_poly.pdbx_seq_one_letter_code
_entity_poly.pdbx_strand_id
1 'polypeptide(L)'
;MKEWLISGDILAYVFVGGVVYYQHTCRKKTKLVLKKYEETLNEAVKENQNTLFVKEKYAVLNKEEQEIFKRVENKLKQSNEAIYEFYRELTRHTSPENLRNFVSNIQFATLDINDSKKKKKCVFQSFYDQTKNKITIYTQLPETLTHDLLHLSSNNQHAKTNGFHTYGTFKKDSYEIGNGLDEGYTEILNQRYFQQVAINSPKLVRLSSLIEKFYQNPKDMETDYFNACLENLILELTKSMDIKDAINIVLKIDYVAIHPNDHIFYHKLINKLIELYRQSHKRQETKEFAKEAKKQIVKQK
;
A
#
# COMPACT_ATOMS: atom_id res chain seq x y z
N MET A 1 26.81 9.83 -15.03
CA MET A 1 25.91 10.40 -14.02
C MET A 1 25.51 9.28 -13.07
N LYS A 2 25.91 9.36 -11.79
CA LYS A 2 25.50 8.43 -10.75
C LYS A 2 24.29 9.04 -10.06
N GLU A 3 23.10 8.73 -10.58
CA GLU A 3 21.85 9.04 -9.90
C GLU A 3 21.69 8.01 -8.78
N TRP A 4 21.79 8.49 -7.56
CA TRP A 4 21.60 7.67 -6.38
C TRP A 4 20.11 7.33 -6.28
N LEU A 5 19.76 6.05 -6.53
CA LEU A 5 18.57 5.43 -5.95
C LEU A 5 18.69 5.58 -4.43
N ILE A 6 18.03 6.58 -3.87
CA ILE A 6 18.07 6.94 -2.45
C ILE A 6 16.74 6.64 -1.73
N SER A 7 15.68 6.24 -2.44
CA SER A 7 14.35 6.06 -1.83
C SER A 7 14.24 4.75 -1.02
N GLY A 8 14.36 3.59 -1.67
CA GLY A 8 14.17 2.29 -0.99
C GLY A 8 15.32 1.88 -0.06
N ASP A 9 16.56 2.22 -0.42
CA ASP A 9 17.75 1.81 0.34
C ASP A 9 17.90 2.58 1.66
N ILE A 10 17.40 3.83 1.75
CA ILE A 10 17.40 4.58 3.01
C ILE A 10 16.31 4.08 3.96
N LEU A 11 15.11 3.74 3.47
CA LEU A 11 14.15 3.01 4.29
C LEU A 11 14.74 1.67 4.74
N ALA A 12 15.39 0.90 3.85
CA ALA A 12 16.10 -0.32 4.24
C ALA A 12 17.22 -0.07 5.27
N TYR A 13 18.00 1.01 5.14
CA TYR A 13 19.04 1.38 6.10
C TYR A 13 18.46 1.80 7.45
N VAL A 14 17.37 2.57 7.43
CA VAL A 14 16.64 3.00 8.62
C VAL A 14 15.97 1.82 9.32
N PHE A 15 15.46 0.86 8.55
CA PHE A 15 14.78 -0.32 9.06
C PHE A 15 15.74 -1.43 9.46
N VAL A 16 16.94 -1.52 8.87
CA VAL A 16 17.84 -2.66 9.13
C VAL A 16 19.15 -2.30 9.84
N GLY A 17 19.40 -1.01 10.09
CA GLY A 17 20.02 -0.60 11.35
C GLY A 17 19.27 -1.17 12.56
N GLY A 18 17.97 -1.48 12.39
CA GLY A 18 17.02 -1.97 13.38
C GLY A 18 16.27 -3.25 13.09
N VAL A 19 17.00 -4.34 12.85
CA VAL A 19 16.58 -5.75 12.96
C VAL A 19 15.06 -5.99 12.83
N VAL A 20 14.58 -6.07 11.59
CA VAL A 20 13.21 -6.50 11.29
C VAL A 20 13.17 -8.03 11.22
N TYR A 21 12.30 -8.63 12.02
CA TYR A 21 11.87 -10.02 11.89
C TYR A 21 10.35 -10.04 11.84
N TYR A 22 9.78 -10.54 10.74
CA TYR A 22 8.41 -11.04 10.73
C TYR A 22 8.37 -12.50 10.25
N GLN A 23 8.49 -13.42 11.21
CA GLN A 23 7.97 -14.78 11.07
C GLN A 23 7.02 -15.07 12.23
N HIS A 24 5.85 -15.59 11.88
CA HIS A 24 4.78 -16.09 12.75
C HIS A 24 5.26 -16.57 14.11
N THR A 25 5.21 -15.72 15.15
CA THR A 25 5.39 -16.19 16.52
C THR A 25 4.47 -15.49 17.51
N CYS A 26 4.01 -16.28 18.49
CA CYS A 26 2.99 -16.01 19.51
C CYS A 26 3.00 -14.61 20.13
N ARG A 27 1.79 -14.11 20.47
CA ARG A 27 1.42 -12.82 21.10
C ARG A 27 2.42 -12.15 22.06
N LYS A 28 3.22 -12.89 22.84
CA LYS A 28 4.22 -12.32 23.76
C LYS A 28 5.52 -11.89 23.07
N LYS A 29 5.94 -12.56 22.00
CA LYS A 29 7.14 -12.20 21.22
C LYS A 29 6.90 -10.93 20.40
N THR A 30 5.69 -10.72 19.89
CA THR A 30 5.34 -9.58 19.03
C THR A 30 5.47 -8.21 19.73
N LYS A 31 5.10 -8.10 21.02
CA LYS A 31 5.29 -6.83 21.78
C LYS A 31 6.77 -6.49 22.02
N LEU A 32 7.59 -7.52 22.25
CA LEU A 32 9.03 -7.35 22.43
C LEU A 32 9.70 -6.95 21.09
N VAL A 33 9.23 -7.53 19.98
CA VAL A 33 9.66 -7.17 18.62
C VAL A 33 9.28 -5.72 18.29
N LEU A 34 8.04 -5.30 18.58
CA LEU A 34 7.61 -3.91 18.38
C LEU A 34 8.43 -2.91 19.21
N LYS A 35 8.77 -3.24 20.46
CA LYS A 35 9.57 -2.37 21.32
C LYS A 35 11.02 -2.27 20.84
N LYS A 36 11.64 -3.40 20.49
CA LYS A 36 13.01 -3.43 19.94
C LYS A 36 13.08 -2.68 18.61
N TYR A 37 12.03 -2.80 17.79
CA TYR A 37 11.86 -2.02 16.57
C TYR A 37 11.77 -0.51 16.86
N GLU A 38 10.90 -0.10 17.79
CA GLU A 38 10.75 1.32 18.16
C GLU A 38 12.08 1.91 18.65
N GLU A 39 12.88 1.14 19.37
CA GLU A 39 14.20 1.54 19.86
C GLU A 39 15.17 1.79 18.70
N THR A 40 15.26 0.87 17.73
CA THR A 40 16.25 1.03 16.66
C THR A 40 15.82 1.97 15.54
N LEU A 41 14.52 2.12 15.30
CA LEU A 41 14.00 3.19 14.46
C LEU A 41 14.45 4.57 14.99
N ASN A 42 14.50 4.75 16.33
CA ASN A 42 14.96 6.02 16.91
C ASN A 42 16.43 6.32 16.59
N GLU A 43 17.27 5.30 16.51
CA GLU A 43 18.69 5.46 16.19
C GLU A 43 18.87 5.84 14.72
N ALA A 44 18.23 5.09 13.83
CA ALA A 44 18.27 5.33 12.39
C ALA A 44 17.73 6.71 11.95
N VAL A 45 16.60 7.14 12.53
CA VAL A 45 16.03 8.46 12.26
C VAL A 45 16.98 9.57 12.72
N LYS A 46 17.61 9.42 13.90
CA LYS A 46 18.59 10.40 14.40
C LYS A 46 19.81 10.51 13.50
N GLU A 47 20.29 9.39 12.96
CA GLU A 47 21.47 9.35 12.10
C GLU A 47 21.23 10.00 10.71
N ASN A 48 19.99 9.99 10.22
CA ASN A 48 19.69 10.38 8.83
C ASN A 48 18.76 11.62 8.71
N GLN A 49 18.49 12.32 9.82
CA GLN A 49 17.54 13.44 9.88
C GLN A 49 17.71 14.53 8.80
N ASN A 50 18.93 14.75 8.30
CA ASN A 50 19.26 15.81 7.34
C ASN A 50 19.28 15.37 5.87
N THR A 51 19.07 14.08 5.57
CA THR A 51 19.07 13.50 4.21
C THR A 51 17.77 12.77 3.85
N LEU A 52 16.83 12.70 4.79
CA LEU A 52 15.60 11.91 4.66
C LEU A 52 14.55 12.61 3.79
N PHE A 53 14.36 12.01 2.62
CA PHE A 53 13.21 12.10 1.73
C PHE A 53 12.91 13.49 1.13
N VAL A 54 13.33 13.68 -0.12
CA VAL A 54 12.73 14.70 -0.99
C VAL A 54 11.48 14.07 -1.61
N LYS A 55 10.33 14.75 -1.51
CA LYS A 55 9.10 14.28 -2.16
C LYS A 55 9.36 14.10 -3.65
N GLU A 56 9.24 12.87 -4.14
CA GLU A 56 9.39 12.60 -5.57
C GLU A 56 8.25 13.27 -6.32
N LYS A 57 8.59 14.04 -7.37
CA LYS A 57 7.61 14.59 -8.30
C LYS A 57 7.58 13.71 -9.54
N TYR A 58 6.47 13.03 -9.76
CA TYR A 58 6.30 12.21 -10.95
C TYR A 58 6.15 13.11 -12.18
N ALA A 59 7.04 12.93 -13.14
CA ALA A 59 7.04 13.72 -14.37
C ALA A 59 5.82 13.37 -15.23
N VAL A 60 5.33 14.34 -16.01
CA VAL A 60 4.34 14.10 -17.06
C VAL A 60 4.91 13.14 -18.10
N LEU A 61 4.06 12.31 -18.71
CA LEU A 61 4.48 11.37 -19.74
C LEU A 61 5.16 12.09 -20.92
N ASN A 62 6.36 11.63 -21.28
CA ASN A 62 7.03 12.08 -22.50
C ASN A 62 6.41 11.44 -23.75
N LYS A 63 6.80 11.91 -24.95
CA LYS A 63 6.23 11.42 -26.23
C LYS A 63 6.45 9.92 -26.44
N GLU A 64 7.60 9.39 -26.02
CA GLU A 64 7.91 7.97 -26.17
C GLU A 64 7.02 7.10 -25.27
N GLU A 65 6.84 7.51 -24.01
CA GLU A 65 5.93 6.87 -23.07
C GLU A 65 4.50 6.85 -23.58
N GLN A 66 4.02 7.97 -24.15
CA GLN A 66 2.68 8.06 -24.74
C GLN A 66 2.49 7.05 -25.89
N GLU A 67 3.50 6.84 -26.74
CA GLU A 67 3.43 5.85 -27.82
C GLU A 67 3.53 4.40 -27.31
N ILE A 68 4.26 4.14 -26.22
CA ILE A 68 4.24 2.83 -25.54
C ILE A 68 2.83 2.55 -25.00
N PHE A 69 2.21 3.51 -24.34
CA PHE A 69 0.87 3.37 -23.77
C PHE A 69 -0.17 3.01 -24.83
N LYS A 70 -0.19 3.74 -25.96
CA LYS A 70 -1.09 3.43 -27.09
C LYS A 70 -0.88 2.03 -27.64
N ARG A 71 0.37 1.57 -27.74
CA ARG A 71 0.68 0.21 -28.22
C ARG A 71 0.15 -0.85 -27.25
N VAL A 72 0.35 -0.66 -25.95
CA VAL A 72 -0.16 -1.58 -24.92
C VAL A 72 -1.69 -1.61 -24.92
N GLU A 73 -2.35 -0.45 -24.97
CA GLU A 73 -3.80 -0.35 -25.07
C GLU A 73 -4.36 -1.15 -26.26
N ASN A 74 -3.80 -0.93 -27.45
CA ASN A 74 -4.23 -1.62 -28.67
C ASN A 74 -4.04 -3.14 -28.56
N LYS A 75 -2.93 -3.58 -27.94
CA LYS A 75 -2.68 -5.01 -27.69
C LYS A 75 -3.72 -5.58 -26.72
N LEU A 76 -3.99 -4.92 -25.60
CA LEU A 76 -4.98 -5.36 -24.61
C LEU A 76 -6.36 -5.51 -25.24
N LYS A 77 -6.80 -4.52 -26.02
CA LYS A 77 -8.08 -4.54 -26.73
C LYS A 77 -8.23 -5.75 -27.66
N GLN A 78 -7.14 -6.25 -28.22
CA GLN A 78 -7.14 -7.42 -29.12
C GLN A 78 -6.97 -8.75 -28.37
N SER A 79 -6.25 -8.77 -27.25
CA SER A 79 -5.81 -10.01 -26.60
C SER A 79 -6.60 -10.42 -25.36
N ASN A 80 -7.16 -9.47 -24.61
CA ASN A 80 -7.83 -9.76 -23.35
C ASN A 80 -8.85 -8.67 -22.98
N GLU A 81 -10.13 -8.95 -23.26
CA GLU A 81 -11.23 -8.02 -23.01
C GLU A 81 -11.33 -7.63 -21.52
N ALA A 82 -11.26 -8.57 -20.59
CA ALA A 82 -11.39 -8.26 -19.16
C ALA A 82 -10.29 -7.31 -18.65
N ILE A 83 -9.03 -7.53 -19.05
CA ILE A 83 -7.92 -6.63 -18.69
C ILE A 83 -8.04 -5.29 -19.41
N TYR A 84 -8.54 -5.28 -20.65
CA TYR A 84 -8.82 -4.04 -21.37
C TYR A 84 -9.91 -3.21 -20.68
N GLU A 85 -11.00 -3.83 -20.25
CA GLU A 85 -12.07 -3.18 -19.49
C GLU A 85 -11.54 -2.59 -18.18
N PHE A 86 -10.68 -3.34 -17.47
CA PHE A 86 -9.96 -2.83 -16.29
C PHE A 86 -9.14 -1.57 -16.62
N TYR A 87 -8.28 -1.65 -17.65
CA TYR A 87 -7.43 -0.52 -18.06
C TYR A 87 -8.26 0.70 -18.47
N ARG A 88 -9.34 0.48 -19.22
CA ARG A 88 -10.25 1.55 -19.67
C ARG A 88 -10.95 2.22 -18.49
N GLU A 89 -11.32 1.47 -17.46
CA GLU A 89 -11.91 2.07 -16.27
C GLU A 89 -10.85 2.79 -15.42
N LEU A 90 -9.68 2.18 -15.22
CA LEU A 90 -8.56 2.80 -14.49
C LEU A 90 -8.17 4.16 -15.08
N THR A 91 -8.03 4.26 -16.41
CA THR A 91 -7.69 5.49 -17.14
C THR A 91 -8.75 6.61 -17.03
N ARG A 92 -10.00 6.28 -16.69
CA ARG A 92 -11.05 7.30 -16.44
C ARG A 92 -10.89 7.97 -15.09
N HIS A 93 -10.29 7.26 -14.13
CA HIS A 93 -10.21 7.72 -12.75
C HIS A 93 -8.83 8.24 -12.36
N THR A 94 -7.75 7.78 -13.00
CA THR A 94 -6.39 8.17 -12.65
C THR A 94 -5.66 8.91 -13.76
N SER A 95 -4.58 9.60 -13.40
CA SER A 95 -3.78 10.34 -14.37
C SER A 95 -2.85 9.38 -15.16
N PRO A 96 -2.46 9.73 -16.40
CA PRO A 96 -1.62 8.85 -17.21
C PRO A 96 -0.30 8.46 -16.54
N GLU A 97 0.27 9.33 -15.73
CA GLU A 97 1.54 9.10 -15.01
C GLU A 97 1.44 7.92 -14.05
N ASN A 98 0.26 7.72 -13.43
CA ASN A 98 0.00 6.63 -12.49
C ASN A 98 -0.16 5.27 -13.18
N LEU A 99 -0.23 5.23 -14.50
CA LEU A 99 -0.36 3.98 -15.26
C LEU A 99 0.99 3.39 -15.66
N ARG A 100 2.12 4.05 -15.37
CA ARG A 100 3.46 3.58 -15.77
C ARG A 100 3.75 2.17 -15.30
N ASN A 101 3.50 1.89 -14.03
CA ASN A 101 3.72 0.57 -13.44
C ASN A 101 2.80 -0.47 -14.07
N PHE A 102 1.51 -0.16 -14.27
CA PHE A 102 0.59 -1.03 -15.02
C PHE A 102 1.11 -1.34 -16.42
N VAL A 103 1.43 -0.33 -17.22
CA VAL A 103 1.89 -0.49 -18.61
C VAL A 103 3.18 -1.28 -18.69
N SER A 104 4.12 -1.06 -17.75
CA SER A 104 5.36 -1.82 -17.65
C SER A 104 5.09 -3.29 -17.30
N ASN A 105 4.29 -3.54 -16.27
CA ASN A 105 4.05 -4.87 -15.75
C ASN A 105 3.17 -5.72 -16.67
N ILE A 106 2.10 -5.17 -17.23
CA ILE A 106 1.09 -5.94 -17.97
C ILE A 106 1.65 -6.57 -19.25
N GLN A 107 2.70 -5.97 -19.82
CA GLN A 107 3.37 -6.49 -21.02
C GLN A 107 4.03 -7.86 -20.79
N PHE A 108 4.44 -8.13 -19.55
CA PHE A 108 5.16 -9.34 -19.16
C PHE A 108 4.39 -10.17 -18.12
N ALA A 109 3.19 -9.73 -17.76
CA ALA A 109 2.38 -10.40 -16.76
C ALA A 109 1.91 -11.76 -17.28
N THR A 110 2.05 -12.78 -16.44
CA THR A 110 1.52 -14.12 -16.75
C THR A 110 0.16 -14.30 -16.08
N LEU A 111 -0.84 -14.71 -16.85
CA LEU A 111 -2.15 -15.11 -16.34
C LEU A 111 -2.24 -16.64 -16.32
N ASP A 112 -2.32 -17.22 -15.12
CA ASP A 112 -2.43 -18.67 -14.93
C ASP A 112 -3.82 -19.03 -14.40
N ILE A 113 -4.62 -19.67 -15.24
CA ILE A 113 -5.96 -20.12 -14.90
C ILE A 113 -5.85 -21.55 -14.38
N ASN A 114 -5.89 -21.70 -13.06
CA ASN A 114 -5.71 -22.98 -12.42
C ASN A 114 -7.07 -23.61 -12.11
N ASP A 115 -7.65 -24.31 -13.09
CA ASP A 115 -8.97 -24.95 -13.03
C ASP A 115 -8.98 -26.24 -12.17
N SER A 116 -8.04 -26.37 -11.24
CA SER A 116 -7.93 -27.56 -10.41
C SER A 116 -8.99 -27.54 -9.31
N LYS A 117 -10.12 -28.22 -9.59
CA LYS A 117 -11.18 -28.65 -8.64
C LYS A 117 -10.68 -29.33 -7.34
N LYS A 118 -9.36 -29.47 -7.15
CA LYS A 118 -8.71 -30.22 -6.06
C LYS A 118 -8.29 -29.37 -4.85
N LYS A 119 -8.37 -28.04 -4.87
CA LYS A 119 -8.09 -27.22 -3.68
C LYS A 119 -9.37 -26.66 -3.04
N LYS A 120 -10.14 -27.52 -2.37
CA LYS A 120 -11.28 -27.15 -1.49
C LYS A 120 -10.89 -26.28 -0.26
N LYS A 121 -9.70 -25.66 -0.25
CA LYS A 121 -9.13 -24.90 0.87
C LYS A 121 -8.39 -23.61 0.46
N CYS A 122 -8.46 -23.18 -0.81
CA CYS A 122 -7.96 -21.84 -1.13
C CYS A 122 -9.00 -20.82 -0.66
N VAL A 123 -8.62 -19.99 0.31
CA VAL A 123 -9.43 -18.87 0.82
C VAL A 123 -9.49 -17.73 -0.21
N PHE A 124 -8.51 -17.66 -1.11
CA PHE A 124 -8.36 -16.63 -2.15
C PHE A 124 -8.82 -17.15 -3.52
N GLN A 125 -9.59 -16.32 -4.24
CA GLN A 125 -10.20 -16.63 -5.53
C GLN A 125 -9.28 -16.28 -6.71
N SER A 126 -8.44 -15.27 -6.54
CA SER A 126 -7.27 -14.98 -7.35
C SER A 126 -6.14 -14.45 -6.44
N PHE A 127 -4.91 -14.43 -6.96
CA PHE A 127 -3.74 -13.92 -6.24
C PHE A 127 -2.70 -13.36 -7.21
N TYR A 128 -2.23 -12.13 -6.96
CA TYR A 128 -1.06 -11.56 -7.61
C TYR A 128 0.25 -11.89 -6.87
N ASP A 129 1.16 -12.59 -7.55
CA ASP A 129 2.54 -12.77 -7.13
C ASP A 129 3.40 -11.64 -7.71
N GLN A 130 3.62 -10.61 -6.89
CA GLN A 130 4.45 -9.43 -7.23
C GLN A 130 5.90 -9.77 -7.61
N THR A 131 6.45 -10.88 -7.12
CA THR A 131 7.84 -11.28 -7.42
C THR A 131 7.99 -11.95 -8.77
N LYS A 132 6.92 -12.58 -9.26
CA LYS A 132 6.87 -13.27 -10.55
C LYS A 132 6.07 -12.51 -11.60
N ASN A 133 5.50 -11.37 -11.23
CA ASN A 133 4.55 -10.62 -12.05
C ASN A 133 3.44 -11.52 -12.62
N LYS A 134 2.82 -12.32 -11.74
CA LYS A 134 1.91 -13.40 -12.14
C LYS A 134 0.59 -13.29 -11.40
N ILE A 135 -0.52 -13.28 -12.13
CA ILE A 135 -1.86 -13.44 -11.55
C ILE A 135 -2.28 -14.90 -11.71
N THR A 136 -2.62 -15.54 -10.59
CA THR A 136 -3.19 -16.89 -10.58
C THR A 136 -4.68 -16.79 -10.29
N ILE A 137 -5.53 -17.31 -11.18
CA ILE A 137 -6.98 -17.33 -11.01
C ILE A 137 -7.41 -18.75 -10.65
N TYR A 138 -8.02 -18.92 -9.48
CA TYR A 138 -8.60 -20.19 -9.02
C TYR A 138 -10.10 -20.27 -9.31
N THR A 139 -10.80 -19.14 -9.22
CA THR A 139 -12.22 -19.00 -9.57
C THR A 139 -12.46 -17.65 -10.23
N GLN A 140 -13.34 -17.57 -11.22
CA GLN A 140 -13.67 -16.32 -11.91
C GLN A 140 -14.66 -15.49 -11.09
N LEU A 141 -14.17 -14.59 -10.24
CA LEU A 141 -14.98 -13.50 -9.69
C LEU A 141 -14.35 -12.14 -10.08
N PRO A 142 -15.13 -11.19 -10.65
CA PRO A 142 -14.59 -9.92 -11.12
C PRO A 142 -13.89 -9.11 -10.02
N GLU A 143 -14.44 -9.12 -8.80
CA GLU A 143 -13.97 -8.37 -7.63
C GLU A 143 -12.51 -8.64 -7.27
N THR A 144 -12.10 -9.91 -7.35
CA THR A 144 -10.75 -10.33 -6.95
C THR A 144 -9.74 -10.11 -8.08
N LEU A 145 -10.19 -10.21 -9.33
CA LEU A 145 -9.34 -9.89 -10.48
C LEU A 145 -9.01 -8.40 -10.54
N THR A 146 -9.98 -7.50 -10.32
CA THR A 146 -9.71 -6.05 -10.31
C THR A 146 -8.82 -5.66 -9.14
N HIS A 147 -8.99 -6.31 -7.98
CA HIS A 147 -8.09 -6.16 -6.83
C HIS A 147 -6.64 -6.55 -7.17
N ASP A 148 -6.43 -7.73 -7.74
CA ASP A 148 -5.09 -8.19 -8.14
C ASP A 148 -4.48 -7.34 -9.26
N LEU A 149 -5.30 -6.84 -10.18
CA LEU A 149 -4.85 -5.93 -11.23
C LEU A 149 -4.47 -4.55 -10.68
N LEU A 150 -5.09 -4.08 -9.59
CA LEU A 150 -4.65 -2.87 -8.89
C LEU A 150 -3.27 -3.07 -8.27
N HIS A 151 -3.03 -4.20 -7.60
CA HIS A 151 -1.68 -4.56 -7.11
C HIS A 151 -0.66 -4.65 -8.26
N LEU A 152 -1.04 -5.24 -9.39
CA LEU A 152 -0.18 -5.22 -10.59
C LEU A 152 0.10 -3.79 -11.07
N SER A 153 -0.89 -2.90 -10.95
CA SER A 153 -0.80 -1.51 -11.39
C SER A 153 0.12 -0.67 -10.50
N SER A 154 0.31 -1.05 -9.24
CA SER A 154 1.15 -0.35 -8.26
C SER A 154 2.48 -1.05 -7.96
N ASN A 155 2.78 -2.17 -8.63
CA ASN A 155 4.03 -2.91 -8.41
C ASN A 155 5.23 -2.28 -9.14
N ASN A 156 6.31 -2.03 -8.39
CA ASN A 156 7.62 -1.67 -8.88
C ASN A 156 8.62 -2.79 -8.54
N GLN A 157 8.85 -3.69 -9.51
CA GLN A 157 9.70 -4.87 -9.33
C GLN A 157 11.16 -4.51 -9.02
N HIS A 158 11.65 -3.38 -9.54
CA HIS A 158 13.03 -2.96 -9.32
C HIS A 158 13.26 -2.49 -7.89
N ALA A 159 12.30 -1.73 -7.34
CA ALA A 159 12.36 -1.22 -5.98
C ALA A 159 11.86 -2.23 -4.93
N LYS A 160 11.32 -3.39 -5.36
CA LYS A 160 10.67 -4.37 -4.47
C LYS A 160 9.57 -3.72 -3.62
N THR A 161 8.76 -2.91 -4.27
CA THR A 161 7.61 -2.24 -3.68
C THR A 161 6.36 -2.56 -4.48
N ASN A 162 5.25 -2.74 -3.79
CA ASN A 162 3.93 -2.86 -4.38
C ASN A 162 3.00 -1.90 -3.64
N GLY A 163 2.57 -0.83 -4.30
CA GLY A 163 1.80 0.21 -3.64
C GLY A 163 2.52 0.77 -2.41
N PHE A 164 1.90 0.61 -1.24
CA PHE A 164 2.52 1.02 0.02
C PHE A 164 3.28 -0.10 0.73
N HIS A 165 3.37 -1.28 0.14
CA HIS A 165 4.11 -2.41 0.67
C HIS A 165 5.55 -2.41 0.15
N THR A 166 6.51 -2.25 1.05
CA THR A 166 7.96 -2.40 0.76
C THR A 166 8.48 -3.67 1.41
N TYR A 167 9.24 -4.47 0.66
CA TYR A 167 9.86 -5.69 1.17
C TYR A 167 11.30 -5.86 0.69
N GLY A 168 12.12 -6.55 1.49
CA GLY A 168 13.52 -6.72 1.15
C GLY A 168 14.29 -7.62 2.09
N THR A 169 15.60 -7.64 1.90
CA THR A 169 16.53 -8.34 2.77
C THR A 169 17.72 -7.45 3.09
N PHE A 170 18.18 -7.48 4.33
CA PHE A 170 19.44 -6.86 4.72
C PHE A 170 20.11 -7.68 5.80
N LYS A 171 21.44 -7.85 5.68
CA LYS A 171 22.24 -8.72 6.55
C LYS A 171 21.62 -10.10 6.84
N LYS A 172 20.92 -10.67 5.83
CA LYS A 172 20.20 -11.96 5.85
C LYS A 172 18.82 -11.97 6.53
N ASP A 173 18.40 -10.87 7.11
CA ASP A 173 17.05 -10.74 7.67
C ASP A 173 16.10 -10.15 6.62
N SER A 174 14.91 -10.73 6.51
CA SER A 174 13.85 -10.24 5.63
C SER A 174 12.98 -9.22 6.35
N TYR A 175 12.60 -8.15 5.67
CA TYR A 175 11.69 -7.14 6.19
C TYR A 175 10.52 -6.90 5.24
N GLU A 176 9.40 -6.47 5.83
CA GLU A 176 8.14 -6.11 5.18
C GLU A 176 7.54 -4.96 5.99
N ILE A 177 7.02 -3.94 5.30
CA ILE A 177 6.28 -2.82 5.91
C ILE A 177 5.22 -2.31 4.93
N GLY A 178 4.07 -1.92 5.47
CA GLY A 178 3.00 -1.22 4.74
C GLY A 178 2.03 -2.14 4.01
N ASN A 179 2.18 -3.47 4.14
CA ASN A 179 1.27 -4.47 3.57
C ASN A 179 -0.20 -4.25 4.01
N GLY A 180 -0.44 -3.94 5.29
CA GLY A 180 -1.79 -3.68 5.79
C GLY A 180 -2.42 -2.40 5.22
N LEU A 181 -1.59 -1.40 4.92
CA LEU A 181 -2.02 -0.16 4.30
C LEU A 181 -2.25 -0.34 2.79
N ASP A 182 -1.36 -1.08 2.14
CA ASP A 182 -1.47 -1.48 0.74
C ASP A 182 -2.79 -2.22 0.47
N GLU A 183 -3.03 -3.35 1.14
CA GLU A 183 -4.28 -4.12 1.04
C GLU A 183 -5.54 -3.30 1.33
N GLY A 184 -5.46 -2.40 2.32
CA GLY A 184 -6.56 -1.54 2.69
C GLY A 184 -6.83 -0.43 1.67
N TYR A 185 -5.80 0.11 1.03
CA TYR A 185 -5.93 1.17 0.03
C TYR A 185 -6.29 0.59 -1.35
N THR A 186 -5.73 -0.56 -1.74
CA THR A 186 -6.17 -1.33 -2.91
C THR A 186 -7.68 -1.53 -2.89
N GLU A 187 -8.22 -1.89 -1.73
CA GLU A 187 -9.67 -2.09 -1.54
C GLU A 187 -10.48 -0.79 -1.66
N ILE A 188 -9.96 0.34 -1.17
CA ILE A 188 -10.59 1.65 -1.38
C ILE A 188 -10.67 1.97 -2.87
N LEU A 189 -9.58 1.77 -3.61
CA LEU A 189 -9.54 2.02 -5.05
C LEU A 189 -10.45 1.06 -5.81
N ASN A 190 -10.51 -0.21 -5.40
CA ASN A 190 -11.38 -1.21 -5.99
C ASN A 190 -12.86 -0.81 -5.91
N GLN A 191 -13.28 -0.35 -4.73
CA GLN A 191 -14.62 0.19 -4.51
C GLN A 191 -14.87 1.49 -5.30
N ARG A 192 -13.89 2.40 -5.29
CA ARG A 192 -14.01 3.74 -5.88
C ARG A 192 -14.12 3.70 -7.40
N TYR A 193 -13.33 2.85 -8.07
CA TYR A 193 -13.24 2.83 -9.54
C TYR A 193 -14.11 1.77 -10.17
N PHE A 194 -14.19 0.60 -9.53
CA PHE A 194 -14.84 -0.56 -10.12
C PHE A 194 -16.15 -0.93 -9.44
N GLN A 195 -16.57 -0.16 -8.42
CA GLN A 195 -17.82 -0.36 -7.66
C GLN A 195 -17.94 -1.78 -7.06
N GLN A 196 -16.80 -2.41 -6.79
CA GLN A 196 -16.73 -3.76 -6.23
C GLN A 196 -17.02 -3.74 -4.73
N VAL A 197 -17.49 -4.86 -4.21
CA VAL A 197 -17.71 -5.03 -2.76
C VAL A 197 -16.36 -5.29 -2.07
N ALA A 198 -16.24 -4.82 -0.83
CA ALA A 198 -15.06 -5.10 -0.01
C ALA A 198 -14.82 -6.60 0.15
N ILE A 199 -13.71 -7.11 -0.37
CA ILE A 199 -13.28 -8.51 -0.16
C ILE A 199 -12.36 -8.64 1.06
N ASN A 200 -11.63 -7.56 1.38
CA ASN A 200 -10.68 -7.51 2.49
C ASN A 200 -11.27 -6.97 3.81
N SER A 201 -10.45 -7.07 4.86
CA SER A 201 -10.79 -6.65 6.23
C SER A 201 -11.34 -5.21 6.27
N PRO A 202 -12.60 -4.99 6.72
CA PRO A 202 -13.18 -3.65 6.85
C PRO A 202 -12.37 -2.72 7.76
N LYS A 203 -11.54 -3.29 8.66
CA LYS A 203 -10.65 -2.51 9.53
C LYS A 203 -9.51 -1.87 8.74
N LEU A 204 -8.95 -2.56 7.73
CA LEU A 204 -7.86 -2.05 6.91
C LEU A 204 -8.33 -0.97 5.95
N VAL A 205 -9.47 -1.20 5.28
CA VAL A 205 -10.16 -0.18 4.46
C VAL A 205 -10.35 1.09 5.27
N ARG A 206 -10.83 0.94 6.51
CA ARG A 206 -11.06 2.08 7.39
C ARG A 206 -9.79 2.80 7.82
N LEU A 207 -8.74 2.07 8.20
CA LEU A 207 -7.47 2.70 8.59
C LEU A 207 -6.89 3.47 7.40
N SER A 208 -6.88 2.87 6.22
CA SER A 208 -6.39 3.49 4.99
C SER A 208 -7.18 4.74 4.62
N SER A 209 -8.50 4.72 4.79
CA SER A 209 -9.36 5.90 4.62
C SER A 209 -9.02 7.04 5.59
N LEU A 210 -8.64 6.72 6.83
CA LEU A 210 -8.19 7.74 7.79
C LEU A 210 -6.79 8.25 7.46
N ILE A 211 -5.91 7.41 6.90
CA ILE A 211 -4.60 7.85 6.41
C ILE A 211 -4.75 8.80 5.21
N GLU A 212 -5.68 8.52 4.28
CA GLU A 212 -5.95 9.39 3.12
C GLU A 212 -6.36 10.82 3.54
N LYS A 213 -6.99 11.00 4.71
CA LYS A 213 -7.36 12.32 5.24
C LYS A 213 -6.16 13.20 5.65
N PHE A 214 -4.97 12.62 5.83
CA PHE A 214 -3.75 13.41 6.07
C PHE A 214 -3.26 14.10 4.80
N TYR A 215 -3.67 13.63 3.63
CA TYR A 215 -3.45 14.34 2.38
C TYR A 215 -4.48 15.45 2.23
N GLN A 216 -4.00 16.63 1.81
CA GLN A 216 -4.90 17.72 1.43
C GLN A 216 -5.74 17.35 0.20
N ASN A 217 -5.15 16.59 -0.72
CA ASN A 217 -5.79 16.08 -1.92
C ASN A 217 -5.68 14.54 -1.96
N PRO A 218 -6.79 13.79 -1.90
CA PRO A 218 -6.77 12.32 -2.00
C PRO A 218 -6.07 11.77 -3.25
N LYS A 219 -6.03 12.55 -4.35
CA LYS A 219 -5.30 12.18 -5.57
C LYS A 219 -3.78 12.11 -5.39
N ASP A 220 -3.24 12.79 -4.39
CA ASP A 220 -1.82 12.74 -4.09
C ASP A 220 -1.46 11.37 -3.48
N MET A 221 -2.29 10.84 -2.57
CA MET A 221 -2.09 9.48 -2.03
C MET A 221 -2.24 8.41 -3.11
N GLU A 222 -3.22 8.58 -4.00
CA GLU A 222 -3.40 7.70 -5.16
C GLU A 222 -2.16 7.68 -6.05
N THR A 223 -1.57 8.86 -6.28
CA THR A 223 -0.33 9.00 -7.05
C THR A 223 0.83 8.30 -6.35
N ASP A 224 1.01 8.51 -5.05
CA ASP A 224 2.06 7.86 -4.28
C ASP A 224 1.89 6.32 -4.24
N TYR A 225 0.64 5.84 -4.18
CA TYR A 225 0.32 4.42 -4.27
C TYR A 225 0.70 3.82 -5.63
N PHE A 226 0.21 4.38 -6.74
CA PHE A 226 0.47 3.80 -8.06
C PHE A 226 1.93 3.84 -8.46
N ASN A 227 2.71 4.76 -7.89
CA ASN A 227 4.15 4.84 -8.11
C ASN A 227 4.98 4.07 -7.05
N ALA A 228 4.32 3.29 -6.19
CA ALA A 228 4.96 2.42 -5.20
C ALA A 228 5.84 3.15 -4.18
N CYS A 229 5.44 4.35 -3.74
CA CYS A 229 6.25 5.25 -2.94
C CYS A 229 5.70 5.42 -1.51
N LEU A 230 6.09 4.50 -0.64
CA LEU A 230 5.80 4.57 0.80
C LEU A 230 6.49 5.78 1.46
N GLU A 231 7.65 6.19 0.94
CA GLU A 231 8.43 7.34 1.41
C GLU A 231 7.63 8.64 1.35
N ASN A 232 6.98 8.91 0.22
CA ASN A 232 6.14 10.09 0.05
C ASN A 232 4.95 10.07 1.01
N LEU A 233 4.39 8.90 1.31
CA LEU A 233 3.34 8.77 2.32
C LEU A 233 3.86 9.09 3.72
N ILE A 234 5.03 8.56 4.09
CA ILE A 234 5.66 8.88 5.37
C ILE A 234 5.92 10.39 5.47
N LEU A 235 6.43 11.01 4.41
CA LEU A 235 6.62 12.45 4.31
C LEU A 235 5.32 13.26 4.42
N GLU A 236 4.22 12.76 3.87
CA GLU A 236 2.94 13.43 4.01
C GLU A 236 2.47 13.40 5.46
N LEU A 237 2.60 12.24 6.13
CA LEU A 237 2.28 12.09 7.54
C LEU A 237 3.15 13.01 8.42
N THR A 238 4.43 13.22 8.09
CA THR A 238 5.33 14.06 8.90
C THR A 238 4.96 15.53 8.93
N LYS A 239 4.07 15.98 8.04
CA LYS A 239 3.45 17.32 8.14
C LYS A 239 2.58 17.47 9.39
N SER A 240 2.11 16.35 9.95
CA SER A 240 1.14 16.29 11.03
C SER A 240 1.65 15.63 12.31
N MET A 241 2.75 14.90 12.23
CA MET A 241 3.35 14.15 13.34
C MET A 241 4.86 14.04 13.14
N ASP A 242 5.60 13.60 14.15
CA ASP A 242 7.01 13.30 13.93
C ASP A 242 7.18 12.03 13.07
N ILE A 243 8.35 11.89 12.44
CA ILE A 243 8.66 10.76 11.55
C ILE A 243 8.55 9.40 12.25
N LYS A 244 8.81 9.34 13.56
CA LYS A 244 8.69 8.11 14.34
C LYS A 244 7.22 7.70 14.45
N ASP A 245 6.33 8.64 14.77
CA ASP A 245 4.90 8.40 14.83
C ASP A 245 4.35 8.03 13.45
N ALA A 246 4.81 8.68 12.37
CA ALA A 246 4.41 8.35 10.99
C ALA A 246 4.69 6.88 10.64
N ILE A 247 5.93 6.44 10.86
CA ILE A 247 6.36 5.05 10.61
C ILE A 247 5.63 4.07 11.53
N ASN A 248 5.51 4.40 12.83
CA ASN A 248 4.81 3.55 13.79
C ASN A 248 3.33 3.37 13.44
N ILE A 249 2.68 4.37 12.85
CA ILE A 249 1.30 4.24 12.37
C ILE A 249 1.22 3.17 11.28
N VAL A 250 2.10 3.20 10.28
CA VAL A 250 2.13 2.21 9.18
C VAL A 250 2.27 0.79 9.75
N LEU A 251 3.24 0.56 10.65
CA LEU A 251 3.42 -0.75 11.27
C LEU A 251 2.27 -1.21 12.16
N LYS A 252 1.61 -0.27 12.84
CA LYS A 252 0.43 -0.61 13.64
C LYS A 252 -0.74 -1.02 12.74
N ILE A 253 -0.81 -0.51 11.51
CA ILE A 253 -1.76 -0.98 10.49
C ILE A 253 -1.39 -2.41 10.05
N ASP A 254 -0.11 -2.70 9.79
CA ASP A 254 0.36 -4.07 9.49
C ASP A 254 0.03 -5.05 10.62
N TYR A 255 0.19 -4.61 11.88
CA TYR A 255 -0.20 -5.41 13.04
C TYR A 255 -1.69 -5.77 13.00
N VAL A 256 -2.56 -4.84 12.60
CA VAL A 256 -4.01 -5.08 12.45
C VAL A 256 -4.31 -6.06 11.33
N ALA A 257 -3.56 -6.02 10.22
CA ALA A 257 -3.70 -6.99 9.14
C ALA A 257 -3.42 -8.42 9.63
N ILE A 258 -2.41 -8.58 10.48
CA ILE A 258 -1.95 -9.87 11.01
C ILE A 258 -2.81 -10.35 12.19
N HIS A 259 -3.33 -9.41 12.98
CA HIS A 259 -4.16 -9.68 14.16
C HIS A 259 -5.56 -9.06 14.03
N PRO A 260 -6.37 -9.47 13.04
CA PRO A 260 -7.64 -8.83 12.73
C PRO A 260 -8.64 -8.92 13.89
N ASN A 261 -8.48 -9.86 14.81
CA ASN A 261 -9.35 -10.05 15.96
C ASN A 261 -8.94 -9.22 17.21
N ASP A 262 -7.86 -8.45 17.17
CA ASP A 262 -7.47 -7.58 18.29
C ASP A 262 -8.21 -6.21 18.22
N HIS A 263 -9.49 -6.22 18.60
CA HIS A 263 -10.32 -5.02 18.61
C HIS A 263 -9.82 -3.94 19.58
N ILE A 264 -9.21 -4.33 20.71
CA ILE A 264 -8.68 -3.39 21.70
C ILE A 264 -7.52 -2.60 21.08
N PHE A 265 -6.60 -3.28 20.41
CA PHE A 265 -5.49 -2.64 19.72
C PHE A 265 -6.00 -1.72 18.61
N TYR A 266 -6.92 -2.21 17.78
CA TYR A 266 -7.54 -1.43 16.71
C TYR A 266 -8.16 -0.12 17.23
N HIS A 267 -8.93 -0.16 18.32
CA HIS A 267 -9.52 1.04 18.90
C HIS A 267 -8.47 2.01 19.47
N LYS A 268 -7.38 1.50 20.06
CA LYS A 268 -6.26 2.33 20.50
C LYS A 268 -5.58 3.04 19.33
N LEU A 269 -5.36 2.34 18.22
CA LEU A 269 -4.79 2.92 17.01
C LEU A 269 -5.67 4.04 16.46
N ILE A 270 -6.98 3.80 16.35
CA ILE A 270 -7.94 4.82 15.92
C ILE A 270 -7.88 6.06 16.82
N ASN A 271 -7.84 5.89 18.14
CA ASN A 271 -7.74 7.03 19.05
C ASN A 271 -6.43 7.80 18.89
N LYS A 272 -5.29 7.11 18.69
CA LYS A 272 -4.00 7.76 18.42
C LYS A 272 -4.03 8.53 17.10
N LEU A 273 -4.64 7.99 16.04
CA LEU A 273 -4.84 8.72 14.77
C LEU A 273 -5.65 10.01 14.97
N ILE A 274 -6.74 9.96 15.75
CA ILE A 274 -7.55 11.14 16.09
C ILE A 274 -6.72 12.17 16.86
N GLU A 275 -5.89 11.73 17.80
CA GLU A 275 -5.01 12.60 18.57
C GLU A 275 -3.98 13.31 17.70
N LEU A 276 -3.29 12.56 16.84
CA LEU A 276 -2.29 13.10 15.91
C LEU A 276 -2.92 14.08 14.91
N TYR A 277 -4.08 13.73 14.35
CA TYR A 277 -4.81 14.62 13.44
C TYR A 277 -5.19 15.94 14.13
N ARG A 278 -5.53 15.90 15.43
CA ARG A 278 -5.85 17.11 16.22
C ARG A 278 -4.68 18.05 16.46
N GLN A 279 -3.46 17.54 16.46
CA GLN A 279 -2.28 18.36 16.73
C GLN A 279 -1.93 19.30 15.56
N SER A 280 -2.41 18.97 14.36
CA SER A 280 -2.02 19.58 13.09
C SER A 280 -3.14 20.23 12.30
N HIS A 281 -4.41 19.99 12.67
CA HIS A 281 -5.59 20.42 11.91
C HIS A 281 -6.55 21.29 12.72
N LYS A 282 -7.42 22.03 12.03
CA LYS A 282 -8.37 22.94 12.67
C LYS A 282 -9.41 22.16 13.48
N ARG A 283 -9.98 22.83 14.49
CA ARG A 283 -10.98 22.24 15.39
C ARG A 283 -12.22 21.67 14.68
N GLN A 284 -12.59 22.19 13.51
CA GLN A 284 -13.73 21.71 12.74
C GLN A 284 -13.40 20.43 11.97
N GLU A 285 -12.30 20.41 11.22
CA GLU A 285 -11.78 19.25 10.50
C GLU A 285 -11.58 18.06 11.45
N THR A 286 -11.04 18.33 12.64
CA THR A 286 -10.79 17.31 13.66
C THR A 286 -12.06 16.73 14.29
N LYS A 287 -13.16 17.50 14.37
CA LYS A 287 -14.47 16.99 14.80
C LYS A 287 -15.06 16.04 13.77
N GLU A 288 -14.95 16.39 12.49
CA GLU A 288 -15.42 15.55 11.38
C GLU A 288 -14.62 14.26 11.28
N PHE A 289 -13.29 14.36 11.31
CA PHE A 289 -12.38 13.21 11.36
C PHE A 289 -12.72 12.30 12.55
N ALA A 290 -12.86 12.84 13.76
CA ALA A 290 -13.18 12.05 14.94
C ALA A 290 -14.58 11.41 14.86
N LYS A 291 -15.56 12.08 14.23
CA LYS A 291 -16.90 11.53 14.01
C LYS A 291 -16.82 10.33 13.08
N GLU A 292 -16.13 10.44 11.95
CA GLU A 292 -15.93 9.36 10.98
C GLU A 292 -15.13 8.18 11.59
N ALA A 293 -14.02 8.50 12.27
CA ALA A 293 -13.19 7.56 13.01
C ALA A 293 -13.92 6.85 14.17
N LYS A 294 -15.08 7.35 14.61
CA LYS A 294 -15.92 6.69 15.64
C LYS A 294 -17.19 6.04 15.09
N LYS A 295 -17.78 6.55 14.01
CA LYS A 295 -19.06 6.09 13.43
C LYS A 295 -19.08 4.60 13.06
N GLN A 296 -17.92 4.03 12.74
CA GLN A 296 -17.80 2.63 12.31
C GLN A 296 -17.20 1.71 13.39
N ILE A 297 -16.95 2.20 14.61
CA ILE A 297 -16.66 1.36 15.80
C ILE A 297 -17.97 0.76 16.34
N VAL A 298 -19.08 1.50 16.22
CA VAL A 298 -20.38 1.14 16.80
C VAL A 298 -21.12 0.06 16.01
N LYS A 299 -20.80 -0.12 14.71
CA LYS A 299 -21.40 -1.15 13.85
C LYS A 299 -20.82 -2.57 14.00
N GLN A 300 -19.84 -2.77 14.89
CA GLN A 300 -19.18 -4.08 15.10
C GLN A 300 -19.52 -4.73 16.45
N LYS A 301 -20.52 -4.19 17.18
CA LYS A 301 -21.17 -4.86 18.31
C LYS A 301 -22.47 -5.49 17.83
#